data_AF-A0A1I4VUD3-F1
#
_entry.id   AF-A0A1I4VUD3-F1
#
_cell.length_a   1.000
_cell.length_b   1.000
_cell.length_c   1.000
_cell.angle_alpha   90.00
_cell.angle_beta   90.00
_cell.angle_gamma   90.00
#
_symmetry.space_group_name_H-M   'P 1'
#
loop_
_entity.id
_entity.type
_entity.pdbx_description
1 polymer ?
#
loop_
_entity_poly.entity_id
_entity_poly.type
_entity_poly.pdbx_seq_one_letter_code
_entity_poly.pdbx_strand_id
1 'polypeptide(L)'
;MARGARLPEKGTANARRVVRRAGEVFYRVHSRRRRAHHFNPEPQDHHFGGGRFDSTPNDTYAYLYAAPKPETAIIERFVRTLRFDGQGNSRVLPLKELEGRLLSQVRLTRDVELVSLCSIVHLNAVLQSDWWLVESDPTEYAFTRRWGHWLRAEADWADGFVWRSRLDGPNESLVLFGAAAENDLLAETGEPPRALDDEDGLRWLAETLEDYRVEIGTVDPAPGIGS
;
A
#
# COMPACT_ATOMS: atom_id res chain seq x y z
N MET A 1 -16.67 18.19 -13.07
CA MET A 1 -17.19 16.82 -12.92
C MET A 1 -16.48 16.17 -11.74
N ALA A 2 -17.18 15.41 -10.89
CA ALA A 2 -16.52 14.65 -9.83
C ALA A 2 -15.49 13.71 -10.46
N ARG A 3 -14.23 13.79 -10.03
CA ARG A 3 -13.14 12.91 -10.50
C ARG A 3 -13.58 11.46 -10.30
N GLY A 4 -13.39 10.59 -11.31
CA GLY A 4 -13.68 9.16 -11.20
C GLY A 4 -15.14 8.71 -11.38
N ALA A 5 -16.08 9.59 -11.77
CA ALA A 5 -17.48 9.20 -11.95
C ALA A 5 -17.74 8.24 -13.15
N ARG A 6 -16.93 8.34 -14.22
CA ARG A 6 -17.05 7.50 -15.41
C ARG A 6 -15.71 6.83 -15.71
N LEU A 7 -15.71 5.49 -15.68
CA LEU A 7 -14.58 4.71 -16.17
C LEU A 7 -14.51 4.81 -17.70
N PRO A 8 -13.32 4.75 -18.29
CA PRO A 8 -13.16 4.63 -19.73
C PRO A 8 -13.79 3.33 -20.26
N GLU A 9 -13.98 3.27 -21.57
CA GLU A 9 -14.42 2.04 -22.24
C GLU A 9 -13.34 0.95 -22.15
N LYS A 10 -13.76 -0.31 -22.19
CA LYS A 10 -12.84 -1.45 -22.18
C LYS A 10 -11.95 -1.43 -23.43
N GLY A 11 -10.67 -1.78 -23.29
CA GLY A 11 -9.68 -1.82 -24.37
C GLY A 11 -9.06 -0.46 -24.71
N THR A 12 -9.24 0.54 -23.84
CA THR A 12 -8.71 1.90 -24.08
C THR A 12 -7.42 2.17 -23.32
N ALA A 13 -7.08 1.36 -22.31
CA ALA A 13 -5.79 1.47 -21.64
C ALA A 13 -4.66 0.90 -22.52
N ASN A 14 -3.50 1.53 -22.48
CA ASN A 14 -2.25 0.98 -22.99
C ASN A 14 -1.22 0.91 -21.85
N ALA A 15 -1.58 0.17 -20.81
CA ALA A 15 -0.83 0.08 -19.56
C ALA A 15 0.65 -0.25 -19.80
N ARG A 16 1.55 0.51 -19.17
CA ARG A 16 3.00 0.31 -19.30
C ARG A 16 3.46 -0.78 -18.35
N ARG A 17 4.24 -1.71 -18.87
CA ARG A 17 4.77 -2.85 -18.13
C ARG A 17 6.10 -2.52 -17.46
N VAL A 18 6.27 -3.03 -16.26
CA VAL A 18 7.58 -3.17 -15.62
C VAL A 18 7.69 -4.57 -15.02
N VAL A 19 8.86 -5.18 -15.15
CA VAL A 19 9.13 -6.52 -14.63
C VAL A 19 9.90 -6.40 -13.32
N ARG A 20 9.48 -7.16 -12.31
CA ARG A 20 10.29 -7.47 -11.12
C ARG A 20 10.74 -8.91 -11.23
N ARG A 21 12.03 -9.14 -11.00
CA ARG A 21 12.69 -10.42 -11.24
C ARG A 21 12.50 -11.37 -10.06
N ALA A 22 12.48 -12.66 -10.37
CA ALA A 22 12.60 -13.71 -9.38
C ALA A 22 13.82 -13.44 -8.48
N GLY A 23 13.66 -13.64 -7.18
CA GLY A 23 14.70 -13.38 -6.19
C GLY A 23 14.72 -11.97 -5.62
N GLU A 24 14.02 -11.00 -6.22
CA GLU A 24 13.90 -9.67 -5.62
C GLU A 24 13.16 -9.74 -4.27
N VAL A 25 13.64 -8.96 -3.30
CA VAL A 25 13.13 -8.92 -1.94
C VAL A 25 12.28 -7.67 -1.74
N PHE A 26 11.15 -7.84 -1.06
CA PHE A 26 10.25 -6.77 -0.65
C PHE A 26 9.93 -6.88 0.84
N TYR A 27 9.50 -5.76 1.38
CA TYR A 27 9.12 -5.58 2.77
C TYR A 27 7.63 -5.29 2.86
N ARG A 28 6.95 -5.95 3.80
CA ARG A 28 5.54 -5.64 4.09
C ARG A 28 5.32 -5.49 5.58
N VAL A 29 4.36 -4.64 5.92
CA VAL A 29 3.75 -4.64 7.25
C VAL A 29 2.51 -5.52 7.23
N HIS A 30 2.36 -6.41 8.21
CA HIS A 30 1.19 -7.27 8.35
C HIS A 30 0.85 -7.55 9.81
N SER A 31 -0.33 -8.12 10.05
CA SER A 31 -0.68 -8.65 11.38
C SER A 31 0.10 -9.93 11.66
N ARG A 32 0.55 -10.11 12.91
CA ARG A 32 1.12 -11.37 13.43
C ARG A 32 0.21 -12.59 13.23
N ARG A 33 -1.10 -12.38 13.03
CA ARG A 33 -2.08 -13.44 12.72
C ARG A 33 -2.01 -13.94 11.27
N ARG A 34 -1.24 -13.28 10.40
CA ARG A 34 -1.11 -13.61 8.96
C ARG A 34 0.36 -13.89 8.65
N ARG A 35 0.64 -14.92 7.84
CA ARG A 35 2.01 -15.21 7.38
C ARG A 35 2.53 -14.13 6.44
N ALA A 36 3.84 -13.97 6.36
CA ALA A 36 4.47 -12.89 5.62
C ALA A 36 4.22 -13.00 4.10
N HIS A 37 4.09 -14.21 3.54
CA HIS A 37 3.78 -14.39 2.12
C HIS A 37 2.27 -14.50 1.82
N HIS A 38 1.39 -14.51 2.84
CA HIS A 38 -0.04 -14.65 2.62
C HIS A 38 -0.70 -13.34 2.19
N PHE A 39 -1.38 -13.37 1.06
CA PHE A 39 -2.20 -12.27 0.56
C PHE A 39 -3.46 -12.12 1.44
N ASN A 40 -4.03 -10.91 1.48
CA ASN A 40 -5.33 -10.70 2.12
C ASN A 40 -6.43 -11.23 1.18
N PRO A 41 -7.17 -12.30 1.54
CA PRO A 41 -8.25 -12.80 0.70
C PRO A 41 -9.55 -12.00 0.89
N GLU A 42 -9.66 -11.24 1.99
CA GLU A 42 -10.91 -10.61 2.41
C GLU A 42 -11.17 -9.32 1.62
N PRO A 43 -12.27 -9.26 0.85
CA PRO A 43 -12.71 -8.02 0.23
C PRO A 43 -12.94 -6.94 1.28
N GLN A 44 -12.58 -5.71 0.94
CA GLN A 44 -12.89 -4.56 1.79
C GLN A 44 -14.25 -3.98 1.41
N ASP A 45 -14.83 -3.26 2.38
CA ASP A 45 -15.99 -2.42 2.11
C ASP A 45 -15.72 -1.44 0.97
N HIS A 46 -16.76 -1.06 0.22
CA HIS A 46 -16.64 -0.18 -0.94
C HIS A 46 -16.12 1.22 -0.56
N HIS A 47 -16.48 1.71 0.62
CA HIS A 47 -16.30 3.10 1.03
C HIS A 47 -15.37 3.27 2.23
N PHE A 48 -15.28 2.28 3.11
CA PHE A 48 -14.55 2.38 4.37
C PHE A 48 -13.35 1.44 4.46
N GLY A 49 -12.33 1.85 5.23
CA GLY A 49 -11.16 1.02 5.56
C GLY A 49 -10.23 0.75 4.37
N GLY A 50 -9.29 -0.19 4.55
CA GLY A 50 -8.43 -0.75 3.49
C GLY A 50 -7.40 0.18 2.81
N GLY A 51 -6.93 -0.29 1.66
CA GLY A 51 -5.97 0.33 0.74
C GLY A 51 -6.58 0.74 -0.60
N ARG A 52 -5.72 1.30 -1.47
CA ARG A 52 -6.11 2.02 -2.70
C ARG A 52 -6.59 1.12 -3.84
N PHE A 53 -6.11 -0.12 -3.85
CA PHE A 53 -6.33 -1.13 -4.90
C PHE A 53 -6.75 -2.46 -4.26
N ASP A 54 -7.48 -2.36 -3.15
CA ASP A 54 -8.01 -3.51 -2.44
C ASP A 54 -9.16 -4.12 -3.24
N SER A 55 -9.29 -5.44 -3.12
CA SER A 55 -10.48 -6.14 -3.55
C SER A 55 -11.73 -5.60 -2.84
N THR A 56 -12.87 -5.64 -3.54
CA THR A 56 -14.19 -5.31 -2.99
C THR A 56 -15.21 -6.36 -3.46
N PRO A 57 -16.44 -6.38 -2.92
CA PRO A 57 -17.48 -7.30 -3.41
C PRO A 57 -17.76 -7.23 -4.93
N ASN A 58 -17.37 -6.14 -5.60
CA ASN A 58 -17.53 -5.99 -7.06
C ASN A 58 -16.42 -6.70 -7.87
N ASP A 59 -15.27 -6.95 -7.27
CA ASP A 59 -14.15 -7.68 -7.89
C ASP A 59 -13.29 -8.33 -6.78
N THR A 60 -13.40 -9.65 -6.69
CA THR A 60 -12.82 -10.44 -5.60
C THR A 60 -11.48 -11.03 -5.99
N TYR A 61 -10.44 -10.69 -5.25
CA TYR A 61 -9.09 -11.23 -5.41
C TYR A 61 -8.30 -11.08 -4.12
N ALA A 62 -7.29 -11.94 -3.95
CA ALA A 62 -6.33 -11.77 -2.87
C ALA A 62 -5.31 -10.69 -3.24
N TYR A 63 -4.87 -9.90 -2.26
CA TYR A 63 -3.92 -8.80 -2.51
C TYR A 63 -2.87 -8.63 -1.40
N LEU A 64 -1.69 -8.13 -1.76
CA LEU A 64 -0.58 -7.90 -0.84
C LEU A 64 0.16 -6.61 -1.19
N TYR A 65 0.25 -5.70 -0.23
CA TYR A 65 1.07 -4.50 -0.35
C TYR A 65 2.48 -4.73 0.18
N ALA A 66 3.47 -4.25 -0.57
CA ALA A 66 4.86 -4.30 -0.18
C ALA A 66 5.65 -3.12 -0.79
N ALA A 67 6.89 -2.95 -0.35
CA ALA A 67 7.82 -1.98 -0.92
C ALA A 67 9.24 -2.57 -1.00
N PRO A 68 10.11 -2.08 -1.90
CA PRO A 68 11.50 -2.56 -2.00
C PRO A 68 12.34 -2.21 -0.77
N LYS A 69 11.90 -1.23 0.04
CA LYS A 69 12.58 -0.76 1.24
C LYS A 69 11.71 -0.92 2.48
N PRO A 70 12.29 -1.27 3.64
CA PRO A 70 11.54 -1.40 4.89
C PRO A 70 10.91 -0.07 5.32
N GLU A 71 11.64 1.04 5.17
CA GLU A 71 11.18 2.37 5.56
C GLU A 71 9.93 2.77 4.76
N THR A 72 9.96 2.58 3.43
CA THR A 72 8.82 2.86 2.56
C THR A 72 7.58 2.05 2.98
N ALA A 73 7.74 0.78 3.36
CA ALA A 73 6.64 -0.06 3.82
C ALA A 73 6.03 0.46 5.15
N ILE A 74 6.86 0.98 6.06
CA ILE A 74 6.41 1.61 7.30
C ILE A 74 5.65 2.91 7.01
N ILE A 75 6.22 3.78 6.19
CA ILE A 75 5.67 5.11 5.88
C ILE A 75 4.31 4.98 5.20
N GLU A 76 4.21 4.13 4.19
CA GLU A 76 2.95 3.90 3.48
C GLU A 76 1.90 3.23 4.37
N ARG A 77 2.32 2.43 5.36
CA ARG A 77 1.36 1.81 6.28
C ARG A 77 0.83 2.80 7.32
N PHE A 78 1.72 3.49 8.02
CA PHE A 78 1.40 4.21 9.25
C PHE A 78 1.34 5.72 9.10
N VAL A 79 2.14 6.29 8.20
CA VAL A 79 2.33 7.75 8.11
C VAL A 79 1.35 8.39 7.11
N ARG A 80 0.82 7.62 6.15
CA ARG A 80 -0.08 8.11 5.08
C ARG A 80 -1.30 8.91 5.54
N THR A 81 -1.83 8.62 6.73
CA THR A 81 -3.01 9.30 7.28
C THR A 81 -2.67 10.39 8.29
N LEU A 82 -1.42 10.45 8.74
CA LEU A 82 -0.98 11.45 9.71
C LEU A 82 -0.88 12.82 9.04
N ARG A 83 -1.32 13.86 9.76
CA ARG A 83 -1.35 15.25 9.30
C ARG A 83 -0.59 16.12 10.29
N PHE A 84 0.16 17.09 9.77
CA PHE A 84 0.68 18.17 10.61
C PHE A 84 -0.48 19.02 11.12
N ASP A 85 -0.36 19.48 12.34
CA ASP A 85 -1.35 20.34 13.01
C ASP A 85 -1.25 21.81 12.53
N GLY A 86 -0.09 22.19 11.98
CA GLY A 86 0.21 23.54 11.50
C GLY A 86 0.97 24.39 12.54
N GLN A 87 1.19 23.88 13.75
CA GLN A 87 1.92 24.54 14.84
C GLN A 87 3.40 24.12 14.89
N GLY A 88 3.84 23.29 13.94
CA GLY A 88 5.22 22.86 13.83
C GLY A 88 5.57 21.64 14.69
N ASN A 89 4.58 21.00 15.33
CA ASN A 89 4.78 19.79 16.11
C ASN A 89 4.99 18.56 15.21
N SER A 90 5.63 17.54 15.77
CA SER A 90 5.70 16.22 15.15
C SER A 90 4.31 15.59 15.06
N ARG A 91 4.10 14.76 14.03
CA ARG A 91 2.89 13.94 13.94
C ARG A 91 3.01 12.79 14.93
N VAL A 92 1.91 12.40 15.56
CA VAL A 92 1.94 11.30 16.54
C VAL A 92 1.39 10.03 15.89
N LEU A 93 2.19 8.95 15.93
CA LEU A 93 1.78 7.59 15.62
C LEU A 93 1.34 6.88 16.92
N PRO A 94 0.05 6.56 17.08
CA PRO A 94 -0.42 5.89 18.28
C PRO A 94 0.18 4.48 18.44
N LEU A 95 0.63 4.12 19.65
CA LEU A 95 1.14 2.77 19.97
C LEU A 95 0.17 1.65 19.57
N LYS A 96 -1.14 1.87 19.76
CA LYS A 96 -2.19 0.92 19.37
C LYS A 96 -2.19 0.53 17.88
N GLU A 97 -1.66 1.38 16.99
CA GLU A 97 -1.57 1.06 15.56
C GLU A 97 -0.49 0.00 15.29
N LEU A 98 0.52 -0.08 16.18
CA LEU A 98 1.67 -0.98 16.10
C LEU A 98 1.39 -2.36 16.74
N GLU A 99 0.42 -2.44 17.64
CA GLU A 99 0.09 -3.68 18.36
C GLU A 99 -0.16 -4.87 17.42
N GLY A 100 0.58 -5.95 17.64
CA GLY A 100 0.49 -7.17 16.85
C GLY A 100 0.89 -6.99 15.38
N ARG A 101 1.65 -5.95 15.03
CA ARG A 101 2.20 -5.72 13.69
C ARG A 101 3.63 -6.24 13.59
N LEU A 102 3.92 -6.80 12.42
CA LEU A 102 5.24 -7.27 12.03
C LEU A 102 5.65 -6.60 10.73
N LEU A 103 6.95 -6.31 10.61
CA LEU A 103 7.62 -6.03 9.35
C LEU A 103 8.38 -7.28 8.92
N SER A 104 8.09 -7.79 7.73
CA SER A 104 8.68 -9.03 7.23
C SER A 104 9.23 -8.87 5.82
N GLN A 105 10.25 -9.66 5.52
CA GLN A 105 10.83 -9.81 4.19
C GLN A 105 10.16 -10.96 3.43
N VAL A 106 9.87 -10.71 2.16
CA VAL A 106 9.36 -11.70 1.22
C VAL A 106 10.15 -11.60 -0.08
N ARG A 107 10.26 -12.71 -0.79
CA ARG A 107 11.02 -12.82 -2.03
C ARG A 107 10.13 -13.32 -3.15
N LEU A 108 10.26 -12.72 -4.33
CA LEU A 108 9.61 -13.22 -5.54
C LEU A 108 10.17 -14.59 -5.91
N THR A 109 9.30 -15.53 -6.22
CA THR A 109 9.66 -16.88 -6.66
C THR A 109 9.83 -16.98 -8.19
N ARG A 110 9.18 -16.08 -8.92
CA ARG A 110 9.22 -15.94 -10.37
C ARG A 110 9.25 -14.46 -10.76
N ASP A 111 9.56 -14.21 -12.04
CA ASP A 111 9.36 -12.89 -12.60
C ASP A 111 7.86 -12.54 -12.54
N VAL A 112 7.58 -11.30 -12.15
CA VAL A 112 6.22 -10.74 -12.11
C VAL A 112 6.12 -9.50 -12.96
N GLU A 113 4.98 -9.35 -13.61
CA GLU A 113 4.71 -8.24 -14.51
C GLU A 113 3.74 -7.28 -13.85
N LEU A 114 4.15 -6.02 -13.67
CA LEU A 114 3.35 -5.01 -12.99
C LEU A 114 2.93 -3.92 -13.98
N VAL A 115 1.71 -3.40 -13.80
CA VAL A 115 1.37 -2.10 -14.40
C VAL A 115 2.14 -1.02 -13.65
N SER A 116 2.98 -0.30 -14.38
CA SER A 116 3.68 0.85 -13.82
C SER A 116 2.78 2.07 -13.83
N LEU A 117 2.73 2.76 -12.69
CA LEU A 117 2.08 4.05 -12.48
C LEU A 117 3.10 5.08 -11.92
N CYS A 118 4.39 4.86 -12.19
CA CYS A 118 5.50 5.61 -11.59
C CYS A 118 5.83 6.94 -12.30
N SER A 119 5.17 7.25 -13.42
CA SER A 119 5.39 8.49 -14.19
C SER A 119 4.08 9.02 -14.76
N ILE A 120 4.04 10.31 -15.06
CA ILE A 120 2.88 10.90 -15.75
C ILE A 120 2.64 10.26 -17.12
N VAL A 121 3.70 9.81 -17.81
CA VAL A 121 3.57 9.09 -19.09
C VAL A 121 2.87 7.75 -18.88
N HIS A 122 3.17 7.05 -17.79
CA HIS A 122 2.55 5.77 -17.48
C HIS A 122 1.10 5.94 -16.99
N LEU A 123 0.83 6.99 -16.21
CA LEU A 123 -0.51 7.38 -15.77
C LEU A 123 -1.41 7.78 -16.96
N ASN A 124 -0.89 8.56 -17.91
CA ASN A 124 -1.60 8.89 -19.15
C ASN A 124 -1.95 7.63 -19.96
N ALA A 125 -1.09 6.60 -19.91
CA ALA A 125 -1.32 5.33 -20.59
C ALA A 125 -2.50 4.52 -20.00
N VAL A 126 -2.93 4.86 -18.79
CA VAL A 126 -4.14 4.34 -18.13
C VAL A 126 -5.19 5.45 -17.95
N LEU A 127 -5.15 6.46 -18.82
CA LEU A 127 -6.13 7.54 -18.94
C LEU A 127 -6.28 8.42 -17.68
N GLN A 128 -5.20 8.55 -16.90
CA GLN A 128 -5.09 9.55 -15.84
C GLN A 128 -4.31 10.76 -16.34
N SER A 129 -4.82 11.97 -16.13
CA SER A 129 -4.14 13.21 -16.52
C SER A 129 -3.27 13.81 -15.41
N ASP A 130 -3.32 13.25 -14.21
CA ASP A 130 -2.57 13.68 -13.04
C ASP A 130 -2.22 12.47 -12.14
N TRP A 131 -1.63 12.73 -10.97
CA TRP A 131 -1.17 11.73 -10.01
C TRP A 131 -2.25 11.20 -9.07
N TRP A 132 -3.49 11.66 -9.21
CA TRP A 132 -4.58 11.35 -8.28
C TRP A 132 -4.71 9.85 -7.99
N LEU A 133 -4.64 9.01 -9.02
CA LEU A 133 -4.82 7.56 -8.88
C LEU A 133 -3.83 6.91 -7.92
N VAL A 134 -2.67 7.53 -7.65
CA VAL A 134 -1.63 6.98 -6.77
C VAL A 134 -1.33 7.87 -5.56
N GLU A 135 -1.73 9.15 -5.61
CA GLU A 135 -1.52 10.12 -4.54
C GLU A 135 -2.76 10.39 -3.69
N SER A 136 -3.93 9.87 -4.08
CA SER A 136 -5.20 10.15 -3.40
C SER A 136 -5.18 9.76 -1.92
N ASP A 137 -5.97 10.51 -1.15
CA ASP A 137 -6.22 10.22 0.25
C ASP A 137 -7.20 9.05 0.43
N PRO A 138 -7.25 8.43 1.63
CA PRO A 138 -8.15 7.31 1.92
C PRO A 138 -9.63 7.60 1.65
N THR A 139 -10.05 8.86 1.76
CA THR A 139 -11.42 9.30 1.47
C THR A 139 -11.82 9.09 0.02
N GLU A 140 -10.85 8.89 -0.88
CA GLU A 140 -11.09 8.66 -2.32
C GLU A 140 -10.88 7.19 -2.71
N TYR A 141 -10.64 6.29 -1.75
CA TYR A 141 -10.32 4.90 -2.06
C TYR A 141 -11.45 4.13 -2.76
N ALA A 142 -12.70 4.53 -2.54
CA ALA A 142 -13.82 3.97 -3.30
C ALA A 142 -13.62 4.15 -4.83
N PHE A 143 -13.09 5.31 -5.25
CA PHE A 143 -12.85 5.61 -6.65
C PHE A 143 -11.60 4.92 -7.17
N THR A 144 -10.50 4.91 -6.42
CA THR A 144 -9.27 4.27 -6.87
C THR A 144 -9.36 2.75 -6.91
N ARG A 145 -10.15 2.12 -6.02
CA ARG A 145 -10.51 0.69 -6.13
C ARG A 145 -11.30 0.40 -7.39
N ARG A 146 -12.30 1.24 -7.70
CA ARG A 146 -13.08 1.12 -8.94
C ARG A 146 -12.17 1.23 -10.18
N TRP A 147 -11.19 2.14 -10.17
CA TRP A 147 -10.17 2.22 -11.21
C TRP A 147 -9.22 1.00 -11.21
N GLY A 148 -8.84 0.50 -10.04
CA GLY A 148 -8.02 -0.70 -9.90
C GLY A 148 -8.66 -1.93 -10.53
N HIS A 149 -9.95 -2.15 -10.27
CA HIS A 149 -10.73 -3.24 -10.86
C HIS A 149 -10.82 -3.12 -12.38
N TRP A 150 -11.08 -1.92 -12.89
CA TRP A 150 -11.06 -1.66 -14.33
C TRP A 150 -9.68 -1.93 -14.93
N LEU A 151 -8.62 -1.42 -14.31
CA LEU A 151 -7.26 -1.58 -14.81
C LEU A 151 -6.77 -3.03 -14.76
N ARG A 152 -7.18 -3.81 -13.76
CA ARG A 152 -6.94 -5.27 -13.72
C ARG A 152 -7.61 -5.97 -14.90
N ALA A 153 -8.83 -5.57 -15.27
CA ALA A 153 -9.53 -6.13 -16.41
C ALA A 153 -8.92 -5.71 -17.77
N GLU A 154 -8.30 -4.53 -17.84
CA GLU A 154 -7.56 -4.05 -19.02
C GLU A 154 -6.17 -4.70 -19.16
N ALA A 155 -5.53 -4.99 -18.04
CA ALA A 155 -4.20 -5.57 -17.95
C ALA A 155 -4.26 -6.92 -17.24
N ASP A 156 -4.99 -7.87 -17.83
CA ASP A 156 -5.14 -9.25 -17.32
C ASP A 156 -3.82 -10.03 -17.24
N TRP A 157 -2.80 -9.55 -17.94
CA TRP A 157 -1.42 -10.02 -17.87
C TRP A 157 -0.68 -9.62 -16.58
N ALA A 158 -1.18 -8.63 -15.82
CA ALA A 158 -0.44 -8.05 -14.70
C ALA A 158 -0.68 -8.81 -13.39
N ASP A 159 0.42 -9.14 -12.70
CA ASP A 159 0.43 -9.69 -11.35
C ASP A 159 0.18 -8.64 -10.26
N GLY A 160 0.12 -7.36 -10.63
CA GLY A 160 0.07 -6.27 -9.66
C GLY A 160 0.28 -4.90 -10.27
N PHE A 161 0.29 -3.87 -9.42
CA PHE A 161 0.60 -2.48 -9.78
C PHE A 161 1.79 -1.97 -8.97
N VAL A 162 2.55 -1.03 -9.54
CA VAL A 162 3.63 -0.33 -8.84
C VAL A 162 3.57 1.17 -9.11
N TRP A 163 3.78 1.97 -8.06
CA TRP A 163 3.76 3.43 -8.12
C TRP A 163 4.84 4.01 -7.20
N ARG A 164 5.14 5.29 -7.39
CA ARG A 164 6.02 6.02 -6.48
C ARG A 164 5.29 6.32 -5.18
N SER A 165 5.93 6.06 -4.06
CA SER A 165 5.41 6.46 -2.75
C SER A 165 5.23 7.98 -2.73
N ARG A 166 4.05 8.44 -2.29
CA ARG A 166 3.77 9.87 -2.16
C ARG A 166 4.60 10.50 -1.05
N LEU A 167 4.88 9.73 -0.01
CA LEU A 167 5.53 10.20 1.22
C LEU A 167 7.03 9.91 1.27
N ASP A 168 7.51 8.96 0.47
CA ASP A 168 8.91 8.52 0.44
C ASP A 168 9.45 8.50 -1.00
N GLY A 169 9.06 9.51 -1.79
CA GLY A 169 9.57 9.66 -3.16
C GLY A 169 11.09 9.87 -3.15
N PRO A 170 11.87 9.23 -4.04
CA PRO A 170 11.45 8.52 -5.25
C PRO A 170 11.17 7.01 -5.07
N ASN A 171 11.17 6.48 -3.85
CA ASN A 171 10.98 5.06 -3.59
C ASN A 171 9.58 4.60 -4.00
N GLU A 172 9.44 3.30 -4.27
CA GLU A 172 8.23 2.72 -4.84
C GLU A 172 7.44 1.93 -3.81
N SER A 173 6.14 1.79 -4.07
CA SER A 173 5.27 0.83 -3.42
C SER A 173 4.51 0.06 -4.47
N LEU A 174 4.15 -1.17 -4.11
CA LEU A 174 3.45 -2.06 -5.01
C LEU A 174 2.31 -2.78 -4.29
N VAL A 175 1.37 -3.23 -5.11
CA VAL A 175 0.37 -4.23 -4.73
C VAL A 175 0.54 -5.41 -5.67
N LEU A 176 0.62 -6.61 -5.11
CA LEU A 176 0.52 -7.86 -5.85
C LEU A 176 -0.88 -8.41 -5.70
N PHE A 177 -1.29 -9.18 -6.69
CA PHE A 177 -2.58 -9.81 -6.80
C PHE A 177 -2.46 -11.33 -6.91
N GLY A 178 -3.41 -12.05 -6.32
CA GLY A 178 -3.46 -13.51 -6.38
C GLY A 178 -4.89 -14.03 -6.38
N ALA A 179 -5.07 -15.29 -6.80
CA ALA A 179 -6.37 -15.96 -6.77
C ALA A 179 -6.79 -16.36 -5.35
N ALA A 180 -5.82 -16.59 -4.45
CA ALA A 180 -6.04 -16.99 -3.07
C ALA A 180 -4.99 -16.37 -2.13
N ALA A 181 -5.23 -16.49 -0.82
CA ALA A 181 -4.33 -16.02 0.22
C ALA A 181 -2.94 -16.66 0.11
N GLU A 182 -2.90 -17.97 -0.12
CA GLU A 182 -1.68 -18.71 -0.42
C GLU A 182 -1.56 -18.84 -1.94
N ASN A 183 -0.39 -18.46 -2.46
CA ASN A 183 -0.07 -18.57 -3.87
C ASN A 183 1.45 -18.70 -4.03
N ASP A 184 1.88 -18.94 -5.26
CA ASP A 184 3.26 -19.20 -5.59
C ASP A 184 4.10 -17.94 -5.77
N LEU A 185 3.55 -16.71 -5.74
CA LEU A 185 4.28 -15.48 -6.09
C LEU A 185 5.40 -15.13 -5.11
N LEU A 186 5.21 -15.45 -3.83
CA LEU A 186 6.09 -15.03 -2.76
C LEU A 186 6.49 -16.19 -1.86
N ALA A 187 7.76 -16.17 -1.45
CA ALA A 187 8.30 -17.01 -0.40
C ALA A 187 8.90 -16.15 0.71
N GLU A 188 8.98 -16.70 1.92
CA GLU A 188 9.72 -16.07 3.03
C GLU A 188 11.24 -16.19 2.78
N THR A 189 12.02 -15.16 3.15
CA THR A 189 13.47 -15.13 2.94
C THR A 189 14.25 -15.94 3.98
N GLY A 190 13.61 -16.38 5.06
CA GLY A 190 14.25 -17.00 6.22
C GLY A 190 14.70 -15.99 7.29
N GLU A 191 14.71 -14.69 6.96
CA GLU A 191 14.96 -13.62 7.92
C GLU A 191 13.81 -13.51 8.92
N PRO A 192 14.08 -13.41 10.23
CA PRO A 192 13.03 -13.28 11.23
C PRO A 192 12.26 -11.96 11.05
N PRO A 193 10.94 -11.96 11.23
CA PRO A 193 10.15 -10.73 11.17
C PRO A 193 10.50 -9.82 12.35
N ARG A 194 10.53 -8.52 12.11
CA ARG A 194 10.66 -7.51 13.16
C ARG A 194 9.29 -7.23 13.76
N ALA A 195 9.12 -7.47 15.05
CA ALA A 195 7.96 -6.97 15.77
C ALA A 195 8.01 -5.44 15.86
N LEU A 196 6.86 -4.79 15.74
CA LEU A 196 6.76 -3.33 15.74
C LEU A 196 6.22 -2.78 17.06
N ASP A 197 5.91 -3.67 18.01
CA ASP A 197 5.30 -3.41 19.31
C ASP A 197 6.20 -3.84 20.49
N ASP A 198 7.44 -4.24 20.25
CA ASP A 198 8.45 -4.53 21.27
C ASP A 198 9.50 -3.41 21.37
N GLU A 199 10.37 -3.47 22.38
CA GLU A 199 11.34 -2.41 22.67
C GLU A 199 12.27 -2.13 21.48
N ASP A 200 12.82 -3.17 20.85
CA ASP A 200 13.74 -3.03 19.72
C ASP A 200 13.02 -2.55 18.45
N GLY A 201 11.77 -2.98 18.23
CA GLY A 201 10.90 -2.52 17.16
C GLY A 201 10.55 -1.05 17.30
N LEU A 202 10.18 -0.62 18.50
CA LEU A 202 9.86 0.78 18.81
C LEU A 202 11.07 1.69 18.67
N ARG A 203 12.26 1.24 19.12
CA ARG A 203 13.52 1.99 18.94
C ARG A 203 13.84 2.19 17.46
N TRP A 204 13.80 1.10 16.68
CA TRP A 204 14.04 1.16 15.23
C TRP A 204 13.02 2.03 14.51
N LEU A 205 11.74 1.95 14.88
CA LEU A 205 10.69 2.81 14.31
C LEU A 205 10.93 4.28 14.64
N ALA A 206 11.30 4.62 15.88
CA ALA A 206 11.57 6.00 16.28
C ALA A 206 12.71 6.60 15.45
N GLU A 207 13.82 5.87 15.29
CA GLU A 207 14.96 6.27 14.44
C GLU A 207 14.52 6.42 12.97
N THR A 208 13.75 5.47 12.44
CA THR A 208 13.29 5.49 11.04
C THR A 208 12.33 6.64 10.76
N LEU A 209 11.52 7.03 11.74
CA LEU A 209 10.44 8.01 11.61
C LEU A 209 10.86 9.44 11.97
N GLU A 210 12.05 9.62 12.53
CA GLU A 210 12.60 10.92 12.94
C GLU A 210 12.65 11.91 11.76
N ASP A 211 13.21 11.49 10.62
CA ASP A 211 13.29 12.30 9.40
C ASP A 211 11.91 12.66 8.82
N TYR A 212 10.88 11.89 9.17
CA TYR A 212 9.49 12.14 8.80
C TYR A 212 8.76 13.01 9.81
N ARG A 213 9.42 13.48 10.86
CA ARG A 213 8.83 14.22 11.99
C ARG A 213 7.61 13.49 12.55
N VAL A 214 7.78 12.19 12.79
CA VAL A 214 6.76 11.34 13.41
C VAL A 214 7.30 10.76 14.71
N GLU A 215 6.57 10.97 15.78
CA GLU A 215 6.87 10.43 17.11
C GLU A 215 5.88 9.32 17.46
N ILE A 216 6.37 8.28 18.15
CA ILE A 216 5.53 7.22 18.67
C ILE A 216 5.04 7.64 20.06
N GLY A 217 3.73 7.61 20.29
CA GLY A 217 3.22 8.02 21.59
C GLY A 217 1.73 7.86 21.74
N THR A 218 1.20 8.40 22.83
CA THR A 218 -0.24 8.53 23.05
C THR A 218 -0.73 9.83 22.45
N VAL A 219 -1.78 9.75 21.63
CA VAL A 219 -2.54 10.93 21.25
C VAL A 219 -3.49 11.18 22.41
N ASP A 220 -3.34 12.30 23.13
CA ASP A 220 -4.42 12.75 24.00
C ASP A 220 -5.67 12.92 23.13
N PRO A 221 -6.82 12.34 23.51
CA PRO A 221 -8.03 12.56 22.76
C PRO A 221 -8.25 14.07 22.69
N ALA A 222 -8.31 14.62 21.48
CA ALA A 222 -8.73 15.99 21.29
C ALA A 222 -10.03 16.20 22.08
N PRO A 223 -10.18 17.31 22.83
CA PRO A 223 -11.42 17.57 23.56
C PRO A 223 -12.58 17.46 22.58
N GLY A 224 -13.50 16.57 22.90
CA GLY A 224 -14.49 16.04 21.95
C GLY A 224 -15.26 17.14 21.23
N ILE A 225 -15.46 16.92 19.93
CA ILE A 225 -16.64 17.50 19.27
C ILE A 225 -17.82 16.73 19.86
N GLY A 226 -18.62 17.43 20.67
CA GLY A 226 -19.67 16.86 21.50
C GLY A 226 -20.70 16.03 20.73
N SER A 227 -21.32 15.14 21.50
CA SER A 227 -22.52 14.33 21.20
C SER A 227 -23.61 15.08 20.45
#